data_AF-A0A4Y2T2D9-F1
#
_entry.id   AF-A0A4Y2T2D9-F1
#
_cell.length_a   1.000
_cell.length_b   1.000
_cell.length_c   1.000
_cell.angle_alpha   90.00
_cell.angle_beta   90.00
_cell.angle_gamma   90.00
#
_symmetry.space_group_name_H-M   'P 1'
#
loop_
_entity.id
_entity.type
_entity.pdbx_description
1 polymer ?
#
loop_
_entity_poly.entity_id
_entity_poly.type
_entity_poly.pdbx_seq_one_letter_code
_entity_poly.pdbx_strand_id
1 'polypeptide(L)'
;EITNHEDTKRLICGFLSLLKSCPPSAINLRRNLVKVFHVILSLKIVVGEEIEVAGRDYLIQYVPQLLLDDLRFYNGPAPYSDVRASYFNVLLAFLGEVHHMLTKEEMGLIIKSFLPVVYDSSLPVEVHDAICFLLVEFEKRRQESVDFFPAQILLEMLQAFNMRLKVFVKSDLPFIREKLKESETFFDCEDYCCTDFSYYHHLRNPSSNFISDFKKATNKKSIDESKNSFTIQSCKDLIEIIFQGAYEIAKQCGRRQQGDLNYIQPFSDFLKYSVQAMGVYSIPSKSYISPDVTLKKHHELLRLAAEIVSFFLILFLSGNRIH
;
A
#
# COMPACT_ATOMS: atom_id res chain seq x y z
N GLU A 1 19.30 -15.16 -19.33
CA GLU A 1 19.53 -14.15 -20.39
C GLU A 1 18.69 -14.57 -21.59
N ILE A 2 17.92 -13.65 -22.15
CA ILE A 2 17.11 -13.89 -23.34
C ILE A 2 17.66 -12.95 -24.42
N THR A 3 17.92 -13.48 -25.61
CA THR A 3 18.57 -12.75 -26.71
C THR A 3 17.58 -12.17 -27.71
N ASN A 4 16.27 -12.43 -27.54
CA ASN A 4 15.22 -11.97 -28.43
C ASN A 4 13.95 -11.57 -27.66
N HIS A 5 13.34 -10.46 -28.08
CA HIS A 5 12.06 -9.95 -27.60
C HIS A 5 10.90 -10.94 -27.74
N GLU A 6 10.87 -11.72 -28.83
CA GLU A 6 9.79 -12.68 -29.08
C GLU A 6 9.76 -13.82 -28.04
N ASP A 7 10.93 -14.30 -27.61
CA ASP A 7 11.03 -15.33 -26.58
C ASP A 7 10.60 -14.80 -25.19
N THR A 8 10.92 -13.53 -24.91
CA THR A 8 10.45 -12.86 -23.69
C THR A 8 8.93 -12.74 -23.66
N LYS A 9 8.32 -12.39 -24.80
CA LYS A 9 6.86 -12.32 -24.93
C LYS A 9 6.21 -13.69 -24.73
N ARG A 10 6.76 -14.75 -25.34
CA ARG A 10 6.27 -16.12 -25.15
C ARG A 10 6.38 -16.59 -23.70
N LEU A 11 7.50 -16.29 -23.04
CA LEU A 11 7.70 -16.60 -21.63
C LEU A 11 6.65 -15.92 -20.75
N ILE A 12 6.40 -14.62 -20.96
CA ILE A 12 5.39 -13.86 -20.20
C ILE A 12 4.00 -14.42 -20.45
N CYS A 13 3.62 -14.68 -21.70
CA CYS A 13 2.31 -15.28 -22.02
C CYS A 13 2.15 -16.68 -21.39
N GLY A 14 3.19 -17.51 -21.43
CA GLY A 14 3.20 -18.82 -20.79
C GLY A 14 3.07 -18.72 -19.28
N PHE A 15 3.80 -17.79 -18.66
CA PHE A 15 3.70 -17.51 -17.24
C PHE A 15 2.30 -17.05 -16.82
N LEU A 16 1.70 -16.09 -17.54
CA LEU A 16 0.33 -15.63 -17.29
C LEU A 16 -0.69 -16.77 -17.42
N SER A 17 -0.50 -17.65 -18.42
CA SER A 17 -1.35 -18.84 -18.59
C SER A 17 -1.22 -19.81 -17.42
N LEU A 18 -0.01 -20.00 -16.89
CA LEU A 18 0.24 -20.82 -15.69
C LEU A 18 -0.34 -20.20 -14.43
N LEU A 19 -0.22 -18.89 -14.25
CA LEU A 19 -0.91 -18.17 -13.18
C LEU A 19 -2.42 -18.40 -13.29
N LYS A 20 -3.02 -18.20 -14.46
CA LYS A 20 -4.47 -18.36 -14.62
C LYS A 20 -4.98 -19.77 -14.38
N SER A 21 -4.23 -20.78 -14.80
CA SER A 21 -4.64 -22.20 -14.75
C SER A 21 -4.27 -22.93 -13.45
N CYS A 22 -3.42 -22.34 -12.61
CA CYS A 22 -2.92 -23.04 -11.43
C CYS A 22 -4.03 -23.17 -10.35
N PRO A 23 -4.34 -24.39 -9.88
CA PRO A 23 -5.46 -24.62 -8.96
C PRO A 23 -5.17 -24.03 -7.57
N PRO A 24 -6.18 -23.52 -6.82
CA PRO A 24 -6.01 -22.98 -5.47
C PRO A 24 -5.25 -23.92 -4.54
N SER A 25 -5.57 -25.20 -4.58
CA SER A 25 -4.96 -26.24 -3.74
C SER A 25 -3.44 -26.43 -3.95
N ALA A 26 -2.87 -26.01 -5.08
CA ALA A 26 -1.44 -26.18 -5.37
C ALA A 26 -0.58 -25.06 -4.77
N ILE A 27 -0.61 -24.90 -3.44
CA ILE A 27 0.04 -23.81 -2.70
C ILE A 27 1.55 -23.71 -3.01
N ASN A 28 2.25 -24.84 -3.10
CA ASN A 28 3.69 -24.86 -3.42
C ASN A 28 3.98 -24.37 -4.83
N LEU A 29 3.15 -24.73 -5.81
CA LEU A 29 3.28 -24.25 -7.18
C LEU A 29 3.04 -22.73 -7.24
N ARG A 30 2.03 -22.23 -6.52
CA ARG A 30 1.72 -20.80 -6.41
C ARG A 30 2.88 -20.01 -5.80
N ARG A 31 3.46 -20.50 -4.72
CA ARG A 31 4.66 -19.92 -4.11
C ARG A 31 5.81 -19.84 -5.12
N ASN A 32 6.01 -20.88 -5.92
CA ASN A 32 7.03 -20.86 -6.97
C ASN A 32 6.68 -19.92 -8.12
N LEU A 33 5.40 -19.81 -8.51
CA LEU A 33 4.95 -18.85 -9.52
C LEU A 33 5.17 -17.39 -9.07
N VAL A 34 4.98 -17.08 -7.78
CA VAL A 34 5.33 -15.75 -7.23
C VAL A 34 6.84 -15.48 -7.37
N LYS A 35 7.69 -16.47 -7.10
CA LYS A 35 9.14 -16.34 -7.31
C LYS A 35 9.47 -16.13 -8.79
N VAL A 36 8.81 -16.87 -9.68
CA VAL A 36 8.96 -16.68 -11.13
C VAL A 36 8.51 -15.29 -11.55
N PHE A 37 7.41 -14.77 -10.99
CA PHE A 37 6.97 -13.40 -11.25
C PHE A 37 8.07 -12.40 -10.94
N HIS A 38 8.68 -12.52 -9.76
CA HIS A 38 9.78 -11.66 -9.34
C HIS A 38 11.00 -11.75 -10.29
N VAL A 39 11.32 -12.96 -10.75
CA VAL A 39 12.38 -13.18 -11.74
C VAL A 39 12.03 -12.52 -13.08
N ILE A 40 10.78 -12.61 -13.54
CA ILE A 40 10.32 -11.98 -14.79
C ILE A 40 10.50 -10.47 -14.73
N LEU A 41 10.17 -9.83 -13.61
CA LEU A 41 10.38 -8.38 -13.43
C LEU A 41 11.85 -7.96 -13.59
N SER A 42 12.77 -8.86 -13.28
CA SER A 42 14.21 -8.62 -13.36
C SER A 42 14.83 -9.10 -14.67
N LEU A 43 14.02 -9.58 -15.63
CA LEU A 43 14.53 -10.07 -16.91
C LEU A 43 15.14 -8.92 -17.71
N LYS A 44 16.35 -9.20 -18.17
CA LYS A 44 17.11 -8.32 -19.06
C LYS A 44 17.26 -9.00 -20.40
N ILE A 45 17.01 -8.25 -21.48
CA ILE A 45 17.38 -8.62 -22.83
C ILE A 45 18.72 -7.96 -23.12
N VAL A 46 19.62 -8.75 -23.72
CA VAL A 46 20.93 -8.27 -24.18
C VAL A 46 20.92 -8.34 -25.70
N VAL A 47 20.95 -7.17 -26.36
CA VAL A 47 21.04 -7.06 -27.83
C VAL A 47 22.34 -6.31 -28.15
N GLY A 48 23.38 -7.04 -28.56
CA GLY A 48 24.71 -6.46 -28.74
C GLY A 48 25.31 -6.00 -27.40
N GLU A 49 25.66 -4.71 -27.28
CA GLU A 49 26.15 -4.10 -26.03
C GLU A 49 25.04 -3.47 -25.17
N GLU A 50 23.80 -3.41 -25.68
CA GLU A 50 22.68 -2.79 -24.98
C GLU A 50 21.97 -3.79 -24.05
N ILE A 51 21.69 -3.36 -22.82
CA ILE A 51 20.98 -4.14 -21.80
C ILE A 51 19.67 -3.43 -21.47
N GLU A 52 18.55 -4.01 -21.89
CA GLU A 52 17.19 -3.49 -21.63
C GLU A 52 16.47 -4.36 -20.59
N VAL A 53 15.73 -3.75 -19.66
CA VAL A 53 14.90 -4.48 -18.68
C VAL A 53 13.53 -4.82 -19.30
N ALA A 54 13.54 -5.70 -20.30
CA ALA A 54 12.36 -5.96 -21.12
C ALA A 54 11.20 -6.62 -20.36
N GLY A 55 11.49 -7.37 -19.29
CA GLY A 55 10.45 -8.08 -18.54
C GLY A 55 9.34 -7.15 -18.05
N ARG A 56 9.73 -5.98 -17.53
CA ARG A 56 8.82 -4.94 -17.05
C ARG A 56 8.04 -4.30 -18.19
N ASP A 57 8.71 -3.94 -19.28
CA ASP A 57 8.13 -3.21 -20.40
C ASP A 57 7.13 -4.05 -21.19
N TYR A 58 7.29 -5.37 -21.20
CA TYR A 58 6.28 -6.28 -21.74
C TYR A 58 5.14 -6.55 -20.75
N LEU A 59 5.42 -6.70 -19.46
CA LEU A 59 4.38 -6.98 -18.45
C LEU A 59 3.37 -5.85 -18.29
N ILE A 60 3.75 -4.60 -18.55
CA ILE A 60 2.83 -3.46 -18.42
C ILE A 60 1.59 -3.61 -19.30
N GLN A 61 1.74 -4.21 -20.48
CA GLN A 61 0.65 -4.47 -21.43
C GLN A 61 -0.39 -5.48 -20.89
N TYR A 62 -0.03 -6.22 -19.84
CA TYR A 62 -0.85 -7.25 -19.22
C TYR A 62 -1.33 -6.87 -17.81
N VAL A 63 -1.11 -5.61 -17.37
CA VAL A 63 -1.58 -5.11 -16.06
C VAL A 63 -3.05 -5.45 -15.79
N PRO A 64 -4.01 -5.23 -16.71
CA PRO A 64 -5.40 -5.59 -16.46
C PRO A 64 -5.60 -7.10 -16.22
N GLN A 65 -4.84 -7.96 -16.91
CA GLN A 65 -4.94 -9.41 -16.76
C GLN A 65 -4.37 -9.88 -15.42
N LEU A 66 -3.23 -9.32 -15.01
CA LEU A 66 -2.64 -9.58 -13.69
C LEU A 66 -3.66 -9.28 -12.59
N LEU A 67 -4.30 -8.11 -12.62
CA LEU A 67 -5.25 -7.67 -11.60
C LEU A 67 -6.57 -8.46 -11.58
N LEU A 68 -7.08 -8.90 -12.74
CA LEU A 68 -8.35 -9.63 -12.85
C LEU A 68 -8.24 -11.08 -12.36
N ASP A 69 -7.10 -11.72 -12.62
CA ASP A 69 -6.85 -13.09 -12.19
C ASP A 69 -6.46 -13.14 -10.68
N ASP A 70 -6.01 -12.03 -10.09
CA ASP A 70 -5.51 -11.91 -8.71
C ASP A 70 -6.49 -12.17 -7.58
N LEU A 71 -7.69 -11.58 -7.66
CA LEU A 71 -8.69 -11.70 -6.59
C LEU A 71 -9.23 -13.13 -6.49
N ARG A 72 -9.12 -13.94 -7.55
CA ARG A 72 -9.57 -15.34 -7.51
C ARG A 72 -8.44 -16.28 -7.18
N PHE A 73 -7.23 -15.94 -7.62
CA PHE A 73 -6.09 -16.81 -7.44
C PHE A 73 -5.77 -16.91 -5.95
N TYR A 74 -5.63 -15.83 -5.21
CA TYR A 74 -5.11 -15.92 -3.84
C TYR A 74 -6.16 -15.83 -2.72
N ASN A 75 -7.46 -15.91 -3.03
CA ASN A 75 -8.50 -15.99 -2.00
C ASN A 75 -8.60 -17.44 -1.47
N GLY A 76 -8.22 -17.65 -0.21
CA GLY A 76 -8.23 -18.96 0.46
C GLY A 76 -7.93 -18.85 1.95
N PRO A 77 -8.11 -19.93 2.73
CA PRO A 77 -7.92 -19.94 4.20
C PRO A 77 -6.49 -19.61 4.67
N ALA A 78 -6.23 -19.63 5.98
CA ALA A 78 -4.95 -19.23 6.60
C ALA A 78 -3.63 -19.68 5.92
N PRO A 79 -3.44 -20.89 5.35
CA PRO A 79 -2.17 -21.24 4.69
C PRO A 79 -1.87 -20.46 3.40
N TYR A 80 -2.79 -19.59 2.96
CA TYR A 80 -2.62 -18.71 1.81
C TYR A 80 -2.06 -17.33 2.18
N SER A 81 -2.03 -16.93 3.47
CA SER A 81 -1.61 -15.58 3.89
C SER A 81 -0.18 -15.22 3.43
N ASP A 82 0.77 -16.14 3.56
CA ASP A 82 2.18 -15.86 3.24
C ASP A 82 2.40 -15.74 1.73
N VAL A 83 1.70 -16.59 0.97
CA VAL A 83 1.75 -16.55 -0.50
C VAL A 83 1.07 -15.29 -1.01
N ARG A 84 -0.05 -14.88 -0.38
CA ARG A 84 -0.74 -13.62 -0.66
C ARG A 84 0.16 -12.42 -0.41
N ALA A 85 0.79 -12.33 0.77
CA ALA A 85 1.68 -11.25 1.12
C ALA A 85 2.87 -11.17 0.14
N SER A 86 3.48 -12.32 -0.17
CA SER A 86 4.57 -12.40 -1.15
C SER A 86 4.13 -11.91 -2.54
N TYR A 87 2.93 -12.32 -2.98
CA TYR A 87 2.40 -11.89 -4.25
C TYR A 87 2.18 -10.37 -4.31
N PHE A 88 1.51 -9.80 -3.31
CA PHE A 88 1.29 -8.36 -3.25
C PHE A 88 2.61 -7.58 -3.21
N ASN A 89 3.63 -8.07 -2.49
CA ASN A 89 4.95 -7.44 -2.50
C ASN A 89 5.57 -7.39 -3.90
N VAL A 90 5.48 -8.48 -4.67
CA VAL A 90 5.98 -8.50 -6.06
C VAL A 90 5.14 -7.62 -6.98
N LEU A 91 3.83 -7.60 -6.81
CA LEU A 91 2.94 -6.75 -7.60
C LEU A 91 3.18 -5.26 -7.30
N LEU A 92 3.32 -4.88 -6.04
CA LEU A 92 3.62 -3.52 -5.61
C LEU A 92 5.00 -3.06 -6.07
N ALA A 93 6.00 -3.96 -6.07
CA ALA A 93 7.30 -3.72 -6.69
C ALA A 93 7.14 -3.26 -8.15
N PHE A 94 6.42 -4.07 -8.91
CA PHE A 94 6.20 -3.85 -10.33
C PHE A 94 5.46 -2.55 -10.56
N LEU A 95 4.31 -2.35 -9.89
CA LEU A 95 3.50 -1.15 -10.04
C LEU A 95 4.25 0.10 -9.61
N GLY A 96 5.02 0.04 -8.53
CA GLY A 96 5.88 1.13 -8.10
C GLY A 96 6.97 1.48 -9.12
N GLU A 97 7.44 0.52 -9.92
CA GLU A 97 8.33 0.81 -11.03
C GLU A 97 7.59 1.36 -12.26
N VAL A 98 6.46 0.77 -12.67
CA VAL A 98 5.74 1.14 -13.90
C VAL A 98 4.73 2.26 -13.76
N HIS A 99 4.42 2.75 -12.55
CA HIS A 99 3.32 3.70 -12.33
C HIS A 99 3.37 4.95 -13.22
N HIS A 100 4.54 5.35 -13.70
CA HIS A 100 4.70 6.48 -14.62
C HIS A 100 4.29 6.23 -16.06
N MET A 101 4.21 4.97 -16.44
CA MET A 101 3.87 4.53 -17.79
C MET A 101 2.38 4.16 -17.90
N LEU A 102 1.65 4.12 -16.78
CA LEU A 102 0.25 3.71 -16.75
C LEU A 102 -0.70 4.84 -17.20
N THR A 103 -1.68 4.46 -18.00
CA THR A 103 -2.81 5.32 -18.36
C THR A 103 -3.73 5.57 -17.16
N LYS A 104 -4.65 6.53 -17.30
CA LYS A 104 -5.59 6.89 -16.24
C LYS A 104 -6.57 5.75 -15.96
N GLU A 105 -7.00 5.10 -17.03
CA GLU A 105 -7.91 3.96 -17.01
C GLU A 105 -7.25 2.77 -16.29
N GLU A 106 -5.99 2.47 -16.59
CA GLU A 106 -5.23 1.41 -15.93
C GLU A 106 -5.02 1.69 -14.44
N MET A 107 -4.62 2.92 -14.08
CA MET A 107 -4.52 3.31 -12.67
C MET A 107 -5.87 3.20 -11.96
N GLY A 108 -6.98 3.60 -12.60
CA GLY A 108 -8.31 3.46 -12.03
C GLY A 108 -8.71 2.00 -11.78
N LEU A 109 -8.35 1.08 -12.68
CA LEU A 109 -8.55 -0.36 -12.50
C LEU A 109 -7.70 -0.91 -11.34
N ILE A 110 -6.44 -0.49 -11.26
CA ILE A 110 -5.53 -0.86 -10.17
C ILE A 110 -6.12 -0.40 -8.84
N ILE A 111 -6.46 0.88 -8.72
CA ILE A 111 -7.03 1.47 -7.49
C ILE A 111 -8.20 0.61 -7.02
N LYS A 112 -9.20 0.38 -7.88
CA LYS A 112 -10.40 -0.42 -7.56
C LYS A 112 -10.07 -1.84 -7.09
N SER A 113 -9.05 -2.46 -7.67
CA SER A 113 -8.61 -3.81 -7.30
C SER A 113 -7.93 -3.85 -5.92
N PHE A 114 -7.24 -2.77 -5.55
CA PHE A 114 -6.53 -2.67 -4.26
C PHE A 114 -7.41 -2.18 -3.11
N LEU A 115 -8.50 -1.45 -3.35
CA LEU A 115 -9.39 -0.95 -2.29
C LEU A 115 -9.82 -2.02 -1.27
N PRO A 116 -10.30 -3.22 -1.64
CA PRO A 116 -10.67 -4.24 -0.66
C PRO A 116 -9.48 -4.82 0.10
N VAL A 117 -8.28 -4.76 -0.49
CA VAL A 117 -7.04 -5.27 0.08
C VAL A 117 -6.53 -4.34 1.18
N VAL A 118 -6.78 -3.03 1.06
CA VAL A 118 -6.35 -2.02 2.04
C VAL A 118 -6.83 -2.33 3.45
N TYR A 119 -7.97 -2.98 3.65
CA TYR A 119 -8.52 -3.31 4.97
C TYR A 119 -8.61 -4.82 5.23
N ASP A 120 -7.88 -5.64 4.48
CA ASP A 120 -7.83 -7.09 4.69
C ASP A 120 -6.92 -7.46 5.88
N SER A 121 -7.54 -7.73 7.03
CA SER A 121 -6.82 -8.08 8.25
C SER A 121 -5.97 -9.36 8.17
N SER A 122 -6.08 -10.15 7.11
CA SER A 122 -5.23 -11.34 6.92
C SER A 122 -3.86 -11.03 6.31
N LEU A 123 -3.64 -9.79 5.86
CA LEU A 123 -2.36 -9.33 5.33
C LEU A 123 -1.53 -8.58 6.38
N PRO A 124 -0.19 -8.63 6.27
CA PRO A 124 0.70 -7.84 7.12
C PRO A 124 0.48 -6.33 6.95
N VAL A 125 0.78 -5.57 8.01
CA VAL A 125 0.64 -4.10 8.04
C VAL A 125 1.51 -3.44 6.96
N GLU A 126 2.68 -4.01 6.67
CA GLU A 126 3.64 -3.54 5.67
C GLU A 126 3.05 -3.59 4.25
N VAL A 127 2.20 -4.59 3.97
CA VAL A 127 1.49 -4.69 2.69
C VAL A 127 0.45 -3.57 2.60
N HIS A 128 -0.32 -3.33 3.67
CA HIS A 128 -1.26 -2.22 3.72
C HIS A 128 -0.57 -0.87 3.55
N ASP A 129 0.58 -0.69 4.19
CA ASP A 129 1.38 0.53 4.11
C ASP A 129 1.81 0.83 2.66
N ALA A 130 2.40 -0.16 1.99
CA ALA A 130 2.82 -0.04 0.60
C ALA A 130 1.65 0.19 -0.37
N ILE A 131 0.49 -0.45 -0.14
CA ILE A 131 -0.72 -0.21 -0.94
C ILE A 131 -1.20 1.23 -0.74
N CYS A 132 -1.36 1.68 0.50
CA CYS A 132 -1.80 3.03 0.81
C CYS A 132 -0.85 4.07 0.19
N PHE A 133 0.47 3.86 0.28
CA PHE A 133 1.45 4.73 -0.35
C PHE A 133 1.28 4.79 -1.87
N LEU A 134 1.14 3.64 -2.55
CA LEU A 134 0.94 3.59 -4.00
C LEU A 134 -0.33 4.35 -4.43
N LEU A 135 -1.43 4.18 -3.68
CA LEU A 135 -2.69 4.88 -3.91
C LEU A 135 -2.53 6.41 -3.82
N VAL A 136 -1.76 6.88 -2.84
CA VAL A 136 -1.45 8.31 -2.68
C VAL A 136 -0.55 8.82 -3.80
N GLU A 137 0.44 8.05 -4.24
CA GLU A 137 1.32 8.45 -5.34
C GLU A 137 0.59 8.53 -6.69
N PHE A 138 -0.36 7.62 -6.96
CA PHE A 138 -1.22 7.76 -8.14
C PHE A 138 -1.99 9.08 -8.13
N GLU A 139 -2.51 9.48 -6.98
CA GLU A 139 -3.23 10.75 -6.85
C GLU A 139 -2.30 11.95 -7.03
N LYS A 140 -1.17 11.99 -6.32
CA LYS A 140 -0.20 13.10 -6.40
C LYS A 140 0.25 13.35 -7.84
N ARG A 141 0.61 12.29 -8.56
CA ARG A 141 1.10 12.41 -9.94
C ARG A 141 0.07 13.03 -10.87
N ARG A 142 -1.21 12.79 -10.62
CA ARG A 142 -2.28 13.36 -11.44
C ARG A 142 -2.59 14.80 -11.09
N GLN A 143 -2.22 15.28 -9.90
CA GLN A 143 -2.32 16.72 -9.58
C GLN A 143 -1.42 17.60 -10.47
N GLU A 144 -0.33 17.04 -10.97
CA GLU A 144 0.59 17.71 -11.90
C GLU A 144 0.04 17.70 -13.35
N SER A 145 -1.00 16.91 -13.62
CA SER A 145 -1.67 16.80 -14.92
C SER A 145 -3.06 17.43 -14.89
N VAL A 146 -3.62 17.79 -16.06
CA VAL A 146 -5.01 18.28 -16.18
C VAL A 146 -6.03 17.14 -15.96
N ASP A 147 -5.55 15.90 -15.85
CA ASP A 147 -6.35 14.70 -16.02
C ASP A 147 -6.69 14.02 -14.68
N PHE A 148 -7.68 14.59 -14.00
CA PHE A 148 -8.13 14.18 -12.67
C PHE A 148 -8.90 12.85 -12.66
N PHE A 149 -8.67 11.97 -11.67
CA PHE A 149 -9.52 10.77 -11.47
C PHE A 149 -10.98 11.16 -11.24
N PRO A 150 -11.97 10.32 -11.61
CA PRO A 150 -13.37 10.57 -11.25
C PRO A 150 -13.57 10.75 -9.74
N ALA A 151 -14.46 11.64 -9.31
CA ALA A 151 -14.74 11.89 -7.89
C ALA A 151 -15.13 10.61 -7.14
N GLN A 152 -15.88 9.72 -7.80
CA GLN A 152 -16.25 8.41 -7.28
C GLN A 152 -15.03 7.57 -6.84
N ILE A 153 -13.95 7.53 -7.63
CA ILE A 153 -12.75 6.75 -7.28
C ILE A 153 -12.09 7.34 -6.02
N LEU A 154 -11.99 8.66 -5.92
CA LEU A 154 -11.41 9.32 -4.76
C LEU A 154 -12.19 9.03 -3.47
N LEU A 155 -13.51 8.98 -3.56
CA LEU A 155 -14.38 8.66 -2.43
C LEU A 155 -14.27 7.21 -2.01
N GLU A 156 -14.17 6.30 -2.98
CA GLU A 156 -13.93 4.88 -2.71
C GLU A 156 -12.55 4.66 -2.04
N MET A 157 -11.52 5.41 -2.46
CA MET A 157 -10.20 5.42 -1.81
C MET A 157 -10.29 5.90 -0.35
N LEU A 158 -10.95 7.02 -0.12
CA LEU A 158 -11.15 7.53 1.23
C LEU A 158 -11.97 6.56 2.09
N GLN A 159 -13.00 5.93 1.54
CA GLN A 159 -13.78 4.92 2.26
C GLN A 159 -12.91 3.72 2.64
N ALA A 160 -11.99 3.29 1.76
CA ALA A 160 -11.02 2.24 2.09
C ALA A 160 -10.07 2.67 3.22
N PHE A 161 -9.57 3.92 3.19
CA PHE A 161 -8.77 4.49 4.28
C PHE A 161 -9.55 4.53 5.61
N ASN A 162 -10.81 4.96 5.59
CA ASN A 162 -11.67 4.95 6.76
C ASN A 162 -11.86 3.52 7.31
N MET A 163 -12.09 2.55 6.44
CA MET A 163 -12.20 1.14 6.84
C MET A 163 -10.89 0.61 7.43
N ARG A 164 -9.72 0.98 6.88
CA ARG A 164 -8.43 0.61 7.47
C ARG A 164 -8.24 1.22 8.85
N LEU A 165 -8.56 2.51 9.04
CA LEU A 165 -8.52 3.16 10.35
C LEU A 165 -9.45 2.47 11.35
N LYS A 166 -10.65 2.08 10.92
CA LYS A 166 -11.60 1.33 11.74
C LYS A 166 -11.04 -0.03 12.16
N VAL A 167 -10.42 -0.78 11.24
CA VAL A 167 -9.74 -2.06 11.55
C VAL A 167 -8.61 -1.81 12.53
N PHE A 168 -7.78 -0.80 12.27
CA PHE A 168 -6.64 -0.45 13.12
C PHE A 168 -7.09 -0.16 14.55
N VAL A 169 -8.10 0.69 14.72
CA VAL A 169 -8.60 1.09 16.04
C VAL A 169 -9.27 -0.05 16.80
N LYS A 170 -10.00 -0.93 16.09
CA LYS A 170 -10.76 -2.02 16.73
C LYS A 170 -9.95 -3.28 16.99
N SER A 171 -8.89 -3.52 16.22
CA SER A 171 -8.11 -4.77 16.24
C SER A 171 -6.64 -4.49 16.58
N ASP A 172 -5.96 -3.73 15.73
CA ASP A 172 -4.50 -3.59 15.81
C ASP A 172 -4.06 -2.81 17.06
N LEU A 173 -4.72 -1.69 17.36
CA LEU A 173 -4.38 -0.83 18.49
C LEU A 173 -4.61 -1.51 19.86
N PRO A 174 -5.73 -2.22 20.10
CA PRO A 174 -5.89 -3.06 21.29
C PRO A 174 -4.80 -4.13 21.40
N PHE A 175 -4.52 -4.85 20.31
CA PHE A 175 -3.49 -5.89 20.28
C PHE A 175 -2.10 -5.35 20.62
N ILE A 176 -1.72 -4.18 20.10
CA ILE A 176 -0.47 -3.50 20.46
C ILE A 176 -0.41 -3.24 21.96
N ARG A 177 -1.49 -2.69 22.52
CA ARG A 177 -1.54 -2.33 23.94
C ARG A 177 -1.46 -3.54 24.85
N GLU A 178 -2.06 -4.65 24.45
CA GLU A 178 -2.01 -5.92 25.17
C GLU A 178 -0.58 -6.50 25.17
N LYS A 179 0.06 -6.60 24.00
CA LYS A 179 1.45 -7.06 23.89
C LYS A 179 2.44 -6.24 24.71
N LEU A 180 2.22 -4.93 24.82
CA LEU A 180 3.07 -4.07 25.65
C LEU A 180 2.91 -4.36 27.14
N LYS A 181 1.69 -4.56 27.61
CA LYS A 181 1.42 -4.95 29.01
C LYS A 181 2.03 -6.31 29.36
N GLU A 182 1.98 -7.26 28.43
CA GLU A 182 2.64 -8.56 28.60
C GLU A 182 4.16 -8.39 28.71
N SER A 183 4.76 -7.53 27.87
CA SER A 183 6.21 -7.26 27.94
C SER A 183 6.66 -6.51 29.20
N GLU A 184 5.79 -5.69 29.81
CA GLU A 184 6.06 -5.03 31.09
C GLU A 184 6.04 -5.99 32.30
N THR A 185 5.52 -7.22 32.13
CA THR A 185 5.58 -8.28 33.16
C THR A 185 6.78 -9.22 33.01
N PHE A 186 7.61 -9.04 31.97
CA PHE A 186 8.88 -9.75 31.75
C PHE A 186 10.04 -8.74 31.68
N PHE A 187 10.28 -8.02 32.77
CA PHE A 187 11.57 -7.34 32.97
C PHE A 187 12.61 -8.42 33.34
N ASP A 188 13.18 -9.05 32.31
CA ASP A 188 14.51 -9.69 32.24
C ASP A 188 14.57 -10.77 31.15
N CYS A 189 14.17 -10.42 29.92
CA CYS A 189 14.59 -11.17 28.74
C CYS A 189 15.13 -10.18 27.71
N GLU A 190 16.42 -9.90 27.83
CA GLU A 190 17.28 -9.72 26.66
C GLU A 190 17.01 -10.89 25.69
N ASP A 191 17.04 -10.63 24.38
CA ASP A 191 16.71 -11.58 23.29
C ASP A 191 15.24 -11.79 22.93
N TYR A 192 14.57 -10.74 22.45
CA TYR A 192 13.72 -10.84 21.26
C TYR A 192 13.97 -9.66 20.30
N CYS A 193 15.22 -9.54 19.87
CA CYS A 193 15.59 -8.89 18.62
C CYS A 193 16.20 -9.94 17.69
N CYS A 194 15.36 -10.59 16.89
CA CYS A 194 15.74 -11.39 15.73
C CYS A 194 14.56 -11.23 14.75
N THR A 195 14.66 -10.66 13.56
CA THR A 195 15.79 -10.33 12.66
C THR A 195 15.45 -9.05 11.88
N ASP A 196 16.48 -8.31 11.48
CA ASP A 196 16.50 -7.16 10.56
C ASP A 196 15.23 -6.93 9.69
N PHE A 197 14.40 -5.97 10.09
CA PHE A 197 13.38 -5.34 9.22
C PHE A 197 13.42 -3.81 9.34
N SER A 198 14.63 -3.23 9.35
CA SER A 198 14.87 -1.78 9.15
C SER A 198 14.41 -1.25 7.78
N TYR A 199 13.65 -2.03 7.02
CA TYR A 199 13.69 -1.97 5.56
C TYR A 199 12.76 -0.90 4.96
N TYR A 200 11.61 -0.63 5.60
CA TYR A 200 10.62 0.34 5.10
C TYR A 200 10.90 1.79 5.50
N HIS A 201 11.81 2.02 6.46
CA HIS A 201 12.17 3.37 6.90
C HIS A 201 12.93 4.21 5.85
N HIS A 202 13.55 3.56 4.86
CA HIS A 202 14.34 4.24 3.86
C HIS A 202 13.52 4.79 2.67
N LEU A 203 12.24 4.44 2.56
CA LEU A 203 11.32 4.96 1.52
C LEU A 203 10.92 6.44 1.72
N ARG A 204 11.52 7.12 2.71
CA ARG A 204 11.07 8.39 3.27
C ARG A 204 11.80 9.64 2.75
N ASN A 205 12.75 9.53 1.82
CA ASN A 205 13.39 10.70 1.23
C ASN A 205 12.69 11.11 -0.09
N PRO A 206 12.05 12.30 -0.15
CA PRO A 206 11.37 12.78 -1.35
C PRO A 206 12.34 13.20 -2.48
N SER A 207 13.63 12.97 -2.32
CA SER A 207 14.66 13.21 -3.32
C SER A 207 15.48 11.93 -3.55
N SER A 208 15.33 11.36 -4.75
CA SER A 208 16.07 10.24 -5.35
C SER A 208 15.62 8.80 -5.00
N ASN A 209 15.03 8.18 -6.04
CA ASN A 209 15.05 6.75 -6.36
C ASN A 209 14.36 5.73 -5.43
N PHE A 210 13.01 5.74 -5.47
CA PHE A 210 12.13 4.59 -5.17
C PHE A 210 12.73 3.24 -5.63
N ILE A 211 13.33 3.23 -6.82
CA ILE A 211 13.89 2.06 -7.50
C ILE A 211 15.16 1.51 -6.82
N SER A 212 16.02 2.35 -6.22
CA SER A 212 17.26 1.85 -5.57
C SER A 212 17.00 1.25 -4.20
N ASP A 213 16.03 1.81 -3.47
CA ASP A 213 15.69 1.35 -2.13
C ASP A 213 14.76 0.14 -2.18
N PHE A 214 13.92 0.03 -3.21
CA PHE A 214 13.15 -1.17 -3.50
C PHE A 214 14.04 -2.34 -4.01
N LYS A 215 15.02 -2.08 -4.91
CA LYS A 215 15.93 -3.13 -5.43
C LYS A 215 16.90 -3.72 -4.40
N LYS A 216 17.24 -2.98 -3.34
CA LYS A 216 18.02 -3.54 -2.22
C LYS A 216 17.18 -4.48 -1.35
N ALA A 217 15.84 -4.39 -1.41
CA ALA A 217 14.89 -5.08 -0.55
C ALA A 217 14.70 -6.51 -0.97
N THR A 218 14.53 -6.65 -2.28
CA THR A 218 14.20 -7.92 -2.91
C THR A 218 15.42 -8.81 -3.08
N ASN A 219 16.64 -8.26 -2.97
CA ASN A 219 17.88 -9.01 -3.13
C ASN A 219 18.41 -9.66 -1.84
N LYS A 220 17.89 -9.34 -0.65
CA LYS A 220 18.34 -9.96 0.61
C LYS A 220 17.37 -11.09 1.03
N LYS A 221 17.76 -12.32 0.70
CA LYS A 221 17.07 -13.58 1.03
C LYS A 221 16.82 -13.77 2.54
N SER A 222 15.58 -14.06 2.90
CA SER A 222 15.15 -15.37 3.44
C SER A 222 13.62 -15.42 3.50
N ILE A 223 13.02 -16.28 2.67
CA ILE A 223 11.61 -16.65 2.74
C ILE A 223 11.53 -17.74 3.81
N ASP A 224 11.63 -17.37 5.08
CA ASP A 224 11.28 -18.25 6.19
C ASP A 224 10.77 -17.42 7.37
N GLU A 225 9.59 -17.84 7.86
CA GLU A 225 8.90 -17.43 9.09
C GLU A 225 8.60 -15.93 9.29
N SER A 226 7.67 -15.38 8.50
CA SER A 226 7.00 -14.12 8.83
C SER A 226 5.93 -14.33 9.91
N LYS A 227 6.35 -14.60 11.16
CA LYS A 227 5.48 -14.32 12.31
C LYS A 227 5.36 -12.80 12.41
N ASN A 228 4.22 -12.24 11.98
CA ASN A 228 3.73 -10.88 12.21
C ASN A 228 4.72 -9.97 12.99
N SER A 229 5.76 -9.49 12.31
CA SER A 229 6.77 -8.59 12.90
C SER A 229 6.19 -7.19 12.95
N PHE A 230 5.21 -7.03 13.83
CA PHE A 230 4.46 -5.82 14.03
C PHE A 230 5.33 -4.80 14.79
N THR A 231 5.77 -3.73 14.14
CA THR A 231 6.44 -2.62 14.85
C THR A 231 5.46 -1.47 15.09
N ILE A 232 5.56 -0.83 16.27
CA ILE A 232 4.81 0.40 16.59
C ILE A 232 5.10 1.48 15.54
N GLN A 233 6.31 1.48 14.99
CA GLN A 233 6.74 2.46 14.01
C GLN A 233 6.06 2.25 12.65
N SER A 234 5.96 1.01 12.17
CA SER A 234 5.16 0.67 10.96
C SER A 234 3.71 1.16 11.09
N CYS A 235 3.15 1.12 12.30
CA CYS A 235 1.80 1.61 12.55
C CYS A 235 1.70 3.12 12.51
N LYS A 236 2.67 3.83 13.11
CA LYS A 236 2.76 5.29 13.03
C LYS A 236 2.87 5.74 11.57
N ASP A 237 3.75 5.08 10.80
CA ASP A 237 3.96 5.41 9.39
C ASP A 237 2.70 5.15 8.53
N LEU A 238 2.00 4.03 8.77
CA LEU A 238 0.70 3.76 8.11
C LEU A 238 -0.33 4.88 8.40
N ILE A 239 -0.43 5.34 9.65
CA ILE A 239 -1.35 6.43 10.00
C ILE A 239 -0.97 7.73 9.28
N GLU A 240 0.33 8.06 9.20
CA GLU A 240 0.80 9.24 8.46
C GLU A 240 0.43 9.18 6.98
N ILE A 241 0.64 8.01 6.34
CA ILE A 241 0.32 7.82 4.93
C ILE A 241 -1.19 7.96 4.67
N ILE A 242 -2.02 7.38 5.54
CA ILE A 242 -3.48 7.51 5.44
C ILE A 242 -3.91 8.99 5.58
N PHE A 243 -3.35 9.73 6.53
CA PHE A 243 -3.68 11.14 6.73
C PHE A 243 -3.25 12.00 5.54
N GLN A 244 -2.03 11.78 5.01
CA GLN A 244 -1.56 12.49 3.83
C GLN A 244 -2.43 12.18 2.61
N GLY A 245 -2.80 10.91 2.42
CA GLY A 245 -3.68 10.49 1.34
C GLY A 245 -5.07 11.11 1.43
N ALA A 246 -5.68 11.06 2.61
CA ALA A 246 -6.97 11.66 2.87
C ALA A 246 -6.94 13.19 2.66
N TYR A 247 -5.85 13.86 3.04
CA TYR A 247 -5.65 15.28 2.80
C TYR A 247 -5.60 15.60 1.31
N GLU A 248 -4.80 14.88 0.52
CA GLU A 248 -4.73 15.11 -0.92
C GLU A 248 -6.07 14.84 -1.62
N ILE A 249 -6.77 13.77 -1.24
CA ILE A 249 -8.13 13.49 -1.73
C ILE A 249 -9.09 14.62 -1.37
N ALA A 250 -9.10 15.08 -0.11
CA ALA A 250 -9.99 16.13 0.37
C ALA A 250 -9.79 17.44 -0.38
N LYS A 251 -8.54 17.84 -0.57
CA LYS A 251 -8.14 19.02 -1.36
C LYS A 251 -8.64 18.93 -2.80
N GLN A 252 -8.59 17.73 -3.40
CA GLN A 252 -9.03 17.51 -4.78
C GLN A 252 -10.55 17.49 -4.92
N CYS A 253 -11.26 16.88 -3.99
CA CYS A 253 -12.70 17.00 -3.89
C CYS A 253 -13.11 18.47 -3.75
N GLY A 254 -12.44 19.23 -2.88
CA GLY A 254 -12.67 20.66 -2.65
C GLY A 254 -12.54 21.53 -3.92
N ARG A 255 -11.60 21.20 -4.81
CA ARG A 255 -11.40 21.88 -6.09
C ARG A 255 -12.51 21.64 -7.11
N ARG A 256 -13.25 20.52 -6.99
CA ARG A 256 -14.15 20.06 -8.05
C ARG A 256 -15.56 20.62 -8.01
N GLN A 257 -15.97 21.33 -6.96
CA GLN A 257 -17.28 22.02 -6.81
C GLN A 257 -18.52 21.24 -7.33
N GLN A 258 -18.47 19.91 -7.44
CA GLN A 258 -19.58 19.08 -7.87
C GLN A 258 -20.18 18.46 -6.61
N GLY A 259 -21.22 19.12 -6.11
CA GLY A 259 -21.97 18.74 -4.93
C GLY A 259 -22.79 17.48 -5.18
N ASP A 260 -22.52 16.46 -4.37
CA ASP A 260 -23.44 15.35 -4.15
C ASP A 260 -23.45 15.10 -2.64
N LEU A 261 -24.55 15.37 -1.96
CA LEU A 261 -24.63 15.38 -0.49
C LEU A 261 -24.36 14.01 0.16
N ASN A 262 -24.29 12.93 -0.63
CA ASN A 262 -23.89 11.59 -0.21
C ASN A 262 -22.45 11.50 0.31
N TYR A 263 -21.65 12.55 0.13
CA TYR A 263 -20.27 12.60 0.57
C TYR A 263 -20.11 12.63 2.10
N ILE A 264 -21.08 13.12 2.88
CA ILE A 264 -20.87 13.53 4.29
C ILE A 264 -20.65 12.34 5.26
N GLN A 265 -21.34 11.22 5.07
CA GLN A 265 -21.33 10.12 6.04
C GLN A 265 -19.96 9.40 6.16
N PRO A 266 -19.26 9.07 5.05
CA PRO A 266 -17.89 8.56 5.12
C PRO A 266 -16.92 9.44 5.91
N PHE A 267 -17.12 10.77 5.94
CA PHE A 267 -16.23 11.71 6.62
C PHE A 267 -16.41 11.77 8.13
N SER A 268 -17.64 11.70 8.63
CA SER A 268 -17.89 11.69 10.08
C SER A 268 -17.20 10.49 10.74
N ASP A 269 -17.34 9.31 10.12
CA ASP A 269 -16.67 8.10 10.57
C ASP A 269 -15.14 8.22 10.43
N PHE A 270 -14.66 8.81 9.32
CA PHE A 270 -13.22 9.03 9.13
C PHE A 270 -12.61 9.86 10.27
N LEU A 271 -13.24 10.95 10.68
CA LEU A 271 -12.74 11.79 11.78
C LEU A 271 -12.73 11.05 13.11
N LYS A 272 -13.81 10.33 13.41
CA LYS A 272 -13.93 9.52 14.62
C LYS A 272 -12.79 8.51 14.72
N TYR A 273 -12.54 7.75 13.66
CA TYR A 273 -11.48 6.75 13.65
C TYR A 273 -10.08 7.36 13.55
N SER A 274 -9.92 8.51 12.89
CA SER A 274 -8.66 9.25 12.84
C SER A 274 -8.20 9.69 14.24
N VAL A 275 -9.11 10.28 15.04
CA VAL A 275 -8.81 10.69 16.41
C VAL A 275 -8.42 9.49 17.28
N GLN A 276 -9.13 8.37 17.15
CA GLN A 276 -8.83 7.15 17.90
C GLN A 276 -7.49 6.53 17.46
N ALA A 277 -7.20 6.53 16.16
CA ALA A 277 -5.97 5.96 15.60
C ALA A 277 -4.72 6.75 16.01
N MET A 278 -4.82 8.08 16.16
CA MET A 278 -3.73 8.90 16.70
C MET A 278 -3.30 8.48 18.12
N GLY A 279 -4.11 7.68 18.82
CA GLY A 279 -3.73 7.02 20.06
C GLY A 279 -2.51 6.08 19.94
N VAL A 280 -2.05 5.73 18.74
CA VAL A 280 -0.77 5.02 18.56
C VAL A 280 0.45 5.90 18.92
N TYR A 281 0.33 7.23 18.84
CA TYR A 281 1.42 8.15 19.20
C TYR A 281 1.61 8.32 20.70
N SER A 282 0.63 7.93 21.52
CA SER A 282 0.83 7.85 22.96
C SER A 282 1.68 6.64 23.37
N ILE A 283 2.02 5.76 22.42
CA ILE A 283 2.80 4.55 22.66
C ILE A 283 4.29 4.86 22.39
N PRO A 284 5.17 4.72 23.39
CA PRO A 284 6.60 4.94 23.20
C PRO A 284 7.17 3.88 22.24
N SER A 285 7.89 4.34 21.22
CA SER A 285 8.69 3.47 20.36
C SER A 285 10.08 3.30 20.96
N LYS A 286 10.69 2.11 20.83
CA LYS A 286 12.06 1.83 21.33
C LYS A 286 13.14 2.73 20.68
N SER A 287 12.85 3.31 19.51
CA SER A 287 13.63 4.42 19.00
C SER A 287 13.47 5.62 19.93
N TYR A 288 14.56 6.02 20.60
CA TYR A 288 14.67 7.24 21.40
C TYR A 288 14.34 8.47 20.51
N ILE A 289 13.06 8.69 20.27
CA ILE A 289 12.53 9.89 19.67
C ILE A 289 12.21 10.80 20.84
N SER A 290 12.79 12.00 20.87
CA SER A 290 12.54 12.94 21.96
C SER A 290 11.02 13.18 22.08
N PRO A 291 10.50 13.37 23.30
CA PRO A 291 9.08 13.64 23.53
C PRO A 291 8.56 14.81 22.68
N ASP A 292 9.41 15.81 22.40
CA ASP A 292 9.11 16.95 21.53
C ASP A 292 8.80 16.55 20.08
N VAL A 293 9.49 15.56 19.52
CA VAL A 293 9.27 15.10 18.13
C VAL A 293 7.94 14.34 18.02
N THR A 294 7.59 13.55 19.04
CA THR A 294 6.30 12.83 19.07
C THR A 294 5.13 13.81 19.19
N LEU A 295 5.28 14.83 20.05
CA LEU A 295 4.29 15.89 20.21
C LEU A 295 4.13 16.72 18.92
N LYS A 296 5.24 17.06 18.25
CA LYS A 296 5.21 17.78 16.97
C LYS A 296 4.47 17.00 15.88
N LYS A 297 4.72 15.70 15.76
CA LYS A 297 4.01 14.83 14.80
C LYS A 297 2.53 14.71 15.13
N HIS A 298 2.17 14.59 16.40
CA HIS A 298 0.78 14.57 16.82
C HIS A 298 0.05 15.88 16.46
N HIS A 299 0.70 17.03 16.66
CA HIS A 299 0.17 18.32 16.23
C HIS A 299 0.04 18.44 14.70
N GLU A 300 0.99 17.91 13.94
CA GLU A 300 0.93 17.89 12.47
C GLU A 300 -0.25 17.06 11.96
N LEU A 301 -0.48 15.87 12.53
CA LEU A 301 -1.64 15.04 12.18
C LEU A 301 -2.97 15.68 12.60
N LEU A 302 -3.04 16.33 13.76
CA LEU A 302 -4.20 17.11 14.17
C LEU A 302 -4.48 18.27 13.21
N ARG A 303 -3.42 18.96 12.75
CA ARG A 303 -3.54 20.00 11.74
C ARG A 303 -4.06 19.45 10.42
N LEU A 304 -3.51 18.34 9.92
CA LEU A 304 -4.00 17.68 8.71
C LEU A 304 -5.46 17.27 8.86
N ALA A 305 -5.85 16.68 9.99
CA ALA A 305 -7.25 16.35 10.26
C ALA A 305 -8.15 17.60 10.22
N ALA A 306 -7.73 18.72 10.82
CA ALA A 306 -8.48 19.98 10.79
C ALA A 306 -8.59 20.56 9.37
N GLU A 307 -7.53 20.48 8.57
CA GLU A 307 -7.53 20.92 7.17
C GLU A 307 -8.47 20.04 6.31
N ILE A 308 -8.41 18.71 6.50
CA ILE A 308 -9.36 17.74 5.91
C ILE A 308 -10.80 18.16 6.24
N VAL A 309 -11.13 18.39 7.52
CA VAL A 309 -12.47 18.85 7.95
C VAL A 309 -12.85 20.15 7.25
N SER A 310 -11.92 21.11 7.15
CA SER A 310 -12.17 22.41 6.55
C SER A 310 -12.56 22.30 5.07
N PHE A 311 -11.85 21.46 4.30
CA PHE A 311 -12.23 21.19 2.91
C PHE A 311 -13.64 20.60 2.79
N PHE A 312 -14.04 19.73 3.72
CA PHE A 312 -15.38 19.15 3.70
C PHE A 312 -16.47 20.11 4.15
N LEU A 313 -16.21 20.96 5.14
CA LEU A 313 -17.15 22.02 5.49
C LEU A 313 -17.36 22.97 4.31
N ILE A 314 -16.31 23.32 3.57
CA ILE A 314 -16.42 24.13 2.34
C ILE A 314 -17.26 23.40 1.29
N LEU A 315 -17.06 22.10 1.08
CA LEU A 315 -17.87 21.31 0.15
C LEU A 315 -19.34 21.21 0.58
N PHE A 316 -19.60 21.00 1.87
CA PHE A 316 -20.94 20.94 2.43
C PHE A 316 -21.68 22.27 2.27
N LEU A 317 -21.01 23.38 2.63
CA LEU A 317 -21.58 24.72 2.53
C LEU A 317 -21.75 25.18 1.07
N SER A 318 -20.88 24.73 0.16
CA SER A 318 -21.01 25.05 -1.27
C SER A 318 -22.09 24.22 -1.96
N GLY A 319 -22.26 22.95 -1.60
CA GLY A 319 -23.37 22.10 -2.09
C GLY A 319 -24.75 22.62 -1.64
N ASN A 320 -24.86 23.15 -0.43
CA ASN A 320 -26.12 23.71 0.10
C ASN A 320 -26.49 25.10 -0.47
N ARG A 321 -25.63 25.72 -1.30
CA ARG A 321 -25.98 26.98 -2.00
C ARG A 321 -26.67 26.75 -3.35
N ILE A 322 -26.81 25.50 -3.80
CA ILE A 322 -27.41 25.13 -5.10
C ILE A 322 -28.87 24.66 -4.95
N HIS A 323 -29.41 24.62 -3.73
CA HIS A 323 -30.83 24.35 -3.44
C HIS A 323 -31.54 25.59 -2.89
#